data_AF-A0A0R0FZI0-F1
#
_entry.id   AF-A0A0R0FZI0-F1
#
_cell.length_a   1.000
_cell.length_b   1.000
_cell.length_c   1.000
_cell.angle_alpha   90.00
_cell.angle_beta   90.00
_cell.angle_gamma   90.00
#
_symmetry.space_group_name_H-M   'P 1'
#
loop_
_entity.id
_entity.type
_entity.pdbx_description
1 polymer ?
#
loop_
_entity_poly.entity_id
_entity_poly.type
_entity_poly.pdbx_seq_one_letter_code
_entity_poly.pdbx_strand_id
1 'polypeptide(L)'
;MRKNNEVVFTPQQEENHEMVGNFRHFKDSIWWPVVKSLPRSTAVLLFPVMLIIGAFAYTRTLDTHRMFSGASSSKSAQSTTPYGTSPFTVSIRKPIAPLNCTAYNLTGTCPTNLQDHQNSPATATCPDYFRWIHEDLRPWARTGITQDMVERAKQTANFRLIILKGRAYLETYSRPYQTRDVFSIWGILQLLRRYPGKIPDLELMFDCEDWPVVLADRYNGPNVEQPPPLFRYCGNDATLDIVFPDWSFWGWAEINIKPWHILLGELKEGTTRIPWLNREPYAYWKGNPAVAETRQDLIKCNVSENQDWNARLFAQDWFRESQEGFNKSDLPSQCTYRYKVYIEGSAWSVSQKYILSCDSTTLLVKPKYYDFFTRGLIPVHHYWPIKDDDKCRSIKFAVDWGNNHKQRAHQIGKVASDFIQEEVKMDYVYDYMFHLLNSYAKLFRYKPSKSANATELCVESMVCEAEGSVKKFMMESLVKVPANTDPCTMPAPFDPPTLYATLQRKESSIQQVESWEKSYWDIKP
;
A
#
# COMPACT_ATOMS: atom_id res chain seq x y z
N MET A 1 0.02 22.79 37.19
CA MET A 1 -1.25 22.03 37.12
C MET A 1 -2.01 22.45 35.86
N ARG A 2 -1.78 21.78 34.72
CA ARG A 2 -2.67 21.88 33.57
C ARG A 2 -3.40 20.56 33.47
N LYS A 3 -4.73 20.63 33.62
CA LYS A 3 -5.66 19.49 33.64
C LYS A 3 -5.60 18.76 32.30
N ASN A 4 -5.65 17.44 32.40
CA ASN A 4 -5.85 16.49 31.31
C ASN A 4 -7.04 16.93 30.43
N ASN A 5 -6.76 17.23 29.16
CA ASN A 5 -7.79 17.20 28.13
C ASN A 5 -7.70 15.81 27.49
N GLU A 6 -8.48 14.86 28.01
CA GLU A 6 -8.80 13.67 27.23
C GLU A 6 -9.59 14.14 26.01
N VAL A 7 -9.01 13.93 24.83
CA VAL A 7 -9.65 14.19 23.54
C VAL A 7 -10.75 13.13 23.34
N VAL A 8 -11.97 13.47 23.78
CA VAL A 8 -13.16 12.68 23.47
C VAL A 8 -13.62 13.06 22.07
N PHE A 9 -13.41 12.15 21.11
CA PHE A 9 -13.93 12.27 19.75
C PHE A 9 -15.47 12.21 19.78
N THR A 10 -16.12 13.32 19.46
CA THR A 10 -17.57 13.40 19.24
C THR A 10 -17.83 13.45 17.73
N PRO A 11 -18.64 12.53 17.16
CA PRO A 11 -19.02 12.59 15.76
C PRO A 11 -20.03 13.72 15.55
N GLN A 12 -19.83 14.54 14.52
CA GLN A 12 -20.86 15.46 14.04
C GLN A 12 -22.06 14.64 13.54
N GLN A 13 -23.24 15.09 13.96
CA GLN A 13 -24.54 14.58 13.53
C GLN A 13 -24.69 14.81 12.03
N GLU A 14 -24.56 13.76 11.21
CA GLU A 14 -25.22 13.73 9.91
C GLU A 14 -26.69 13.36 10.13
N GLU A 15 -27.56 14.19 9.56
CA GLU A 15 -29.00 14.18 9.76
C GLU A 15 -29.64 12.84 9.33
N ASN A 16 -30.46 12.33 10.25
CA ASN A 16 -31.30 11.17 10.06
C ASN A 16 -32.27 11.36 8.88
N HIS A 17 -32.16 10.50 7.87
CA HIS A 17 -33.33 10.04 7.15
C HIS A 17 -33.71 8.65 7.66
N GLU A 18 -34.79 8.62 8.43
CA GLU A 18 -35.47 7.41 8.91
C GLU A 18 -35.85 6.51 7.73
N MET A 19 -35.23 5.33 7.63
CA MET A 19 -35.86 4.17 7.01
C MET A 19 -35.83 3.02 8.01
N VAL A 20 -36.99 2.82 8.63
CA VAL A 20 -37.31 1.70 9.52
C VAL A 20 -37.30 0.41 8.70
N GLY A 21 -36.27 -0.40 8.88
CA GLY A 21 -36.17 -1.75 8.32
C GLY A 21 -35.65 -2.71 9.37
N ASN A 22 -36.57 -3.45 10.00
CA ASN A 22 -36.28 -4.50 10.98
C ASN A 22 -35.37 -5.60 10.40
N PHE A 23 -34.06 -5.56 10.69
CA PHE A 23 -33.20 -6.73 10.52
C PHE A 23 -33.15 -7.53 11.82
N ARG A 24 -33.98 -8.58 11.86
CA ARG A 24 -33.97 -9.60 12.91
C ARG A 24 -32.60 -10.29 12.96
N HIS A 25 -32.02 -10.34 14.16
CA HIS A 25 -30.85 -11.12 14.51
C HIS A 25 -31.02 -12.60 14.12
N PHE A 26 -30.27 -13.07 13.12
CA PHE A 26 -30.06 -14.50 12.91
C PHE A 26 -28.92 -14.96 13.83
N LYS A 27 -29.31 -15.68 14.88
CA LYS A 27 -28.45 -16.43 15.77
C LYS A 27 -28.79 -17.90 15.51
N ASP A 28 -27.93 -18.62 14.79
CA ASP A 28 -27.82 -20.08 14.77
C ASP A 28 -26.47 -20.39 14.08
N SER A 29 -25.41 -20.75 14.79
CA SER A 29 -25.19 -22.03 15.48
C SER A 29 -25.45 -23.24 14.59
N ILE A 30 -24.50 -23.53 13.72
CA ILE A 30 -24.12 -24.91 13.37
C ILE A 30 -22.61 -24.96 13.61
N TRP A 31 -22.06 -26.09 14.05
CA TRP A 31 -20.63 -26.36 14.36
C TRP A 31 -20.21 -26.39 15.84
N TRP A 32 -21.12 -26.67 16.77
CA TRP A 32 -20.72 -27.13 18.12
C TRP A 32 -21.52 -28.34 18.64
N PRO A 33 -21.35 -29.53 18.04
CA PRO A 33 -21.52 -30.74 18.86
C PRO A 33 -20.54 -31.90 18.59
N VAL A 34 -19.24 -31.67 18.34
CA VAL A 34 -18.27 -32.79 18.18
C VAL A 34 -17.20 -32.87 19.30
N VAL A 35 -17.20 -31.98 20.30
CA VAL A 35 -16.20 -32.04 21.40
C VAL A 35 -16.78 -32.55 22.74
N LYS A 36 -17.96 -33.19 22.75
CA LYS A 36 -18.56 -33.71 23.99
C LYS A 36 -18.77 -35.22 24.11
N SER A 37 -18.18 -36.03 23.24
CA SER A 37 -18.24 -37.49 23.40
C SER A 37 -16.88 -38.15 23.20
N LEU A 38 -15.95 -37.92 24.12
CA LEU A 38 -14.88 -38.90 24.38
C LEU A 38 -14.57 -38.87 25.89
N PRO A 39 -14.66 -40.01 26.61
CA PRO A 39 -14.47 -40.02 28.05
C PRO A 39 -13.05 -39.58 28.41
N ARG A 40 -12.94 -38.68 29.40
CA ARG A 40 -11.70 -38.00 29.84
C ARG A 40 -10.53 -38.91 30.19
N SER A 41 -10.73 -40.23 30.29
CA SER A 41 -9.67 -41.17 30.66
C SER A 41 -8.75 -41.57 29.49
N THR A 42 -9.22 -41.58 28.23
CA THR A 42 -8.38 -41.96 27.08
C THR A 42 -7.59 -40.80 26.48
N ALA A 43 -8.06 -39.56 26.59
CA ALA A 43 -7.37 -38.39 26.05
C ALA A 43 -6.04 -38.08 26.75
N VAL A 44 -5.91 -38.43 28.04
CA VAL A 44 -4.70 -38.17 28.84
C VAL A 44 -3.56 -39.14 28.49
N LEU A 45 -3.87 -40.33 27.98
CA LEU A 45 -2.84 -41.31 27.59
C LEU A 45 -2.37 -41.14 26.14
N LEU A 46 -3.22 -40.65 25.24
CA LEU A 46 -2.88 -40.51 23.81
C LEU A 46 -1.92 -39.35 23.52
N PHE A 47 -2.04 -38.24 24.27
CA PHE A 47 -1.23 -37.04 24.05
C PHE A 47 0.28 -37.25 24.29
N PRO A 48 0.72 -37.85 25.41
CA PRO A 48 2.15 -38.12 25.62
C PRO A 48 2.70 -39.18 24.66
N VAL A 49 1.91 -40.18 24.26
CA VAL A 49 2.35 -41.21 23.30
C VAL A 49 2.62 -40.59 21.91
N MET A 50 1.76 -39.69 21.44
CA MET A 50 1.98 -38.97 20.18
C MET A 50 3.23 -38.08 20.20
N LEU A 51 3.51 -37.43 21.34
CA LEU A 51 4.73 -36.63 21.51
C LEU A 51 6.00 -37.49 21.50
N ILE A 52 5.96 -38.67 22.12
CA ILE A 52 7.10 -39.61 22.12
C ILE A 52 7.35 -40.17 20.71
N ILE A 53 6.30 -40.53 19.98
CA ILE A 53 6.42 -41.02 18.58
C ILE A 53 6.98 -39.91 17.68
N GLY A 54 6.50 -38.67 17.84
CA GLY A 54 7.00 -37.51 17.10
C GLY A 54 8.47 -37.20 17.38
N ALA A 55 8.90 -37.29 18.64
CA ALA A 55 10.30 -37.11 19.03
C ALA A 55 11.22 -38.23 18.48
N PHE A 56 10.77 -39.48 18.48
CA PHE A 56 11.52 -40.60 17.89
C PHE A 56 11.60 -40.54 16.37
N ALA A 57 10.56 -40.07 15.68
CA ALA A 57 10.60 -39.84 14.25
C ALA A 57 11.55 -38.69 13.88
N TYR A 58 11.61 -37.64 14.71
CA TYR A 58 12.50 -36.51 14.50
C TYR A 58 13.97 -36.88 14.71
N THR A 59 14.31 -37.63 15.76
CA THR A 59 15.70 -38.08 16.00
C THR A 59 16.17 -39.11 14.97
N ARG A 60 15.29 -39.94 14.41
CA ARG A 60 15.65 -40.87 13.32
C ARG A 60 15.93 -40.20 11.96
N THR A 61 15.64 -38.91 11.80
CA THR A 61 15.98 -38.16 10.58
C THR A 61 17.24 -37.31 10.72
N LEU A 62 17.88 -37.32 11.90
CA LEU A 62 19.11 -36.59 12.19
C LEU A 62 20.24 -37.58 12.55
N ASP A 63 20.49 -38.56 11.69
CA ASP A 63 21.79 -39.22 11.58
C ASP A 63 21.83 -40.02 10.28
N THR A 64 22.52 -39.50 9.26
CA THR A 64 23.63 -40.19 8.59
C THR A 64 24.21 -39.36 7.44
N HIS A 65 25.46 -38.95 7.67
CA HIS A 65 26.58 -38.96 6.72
C HIS A 65 26.69 -37.96 5.56
N ARG A 66 27.48 -36.90 5.87
CA ARG A 66 28.72 -36.55 5.14
C ARG A 66 29.35 -37.73 4.40
N MET A 67 29.66 -37.56 3.11
CA MET A 67 30.89 -38.07 2.50
C MET A 67 31.40 -37.11 1.42
N PHE A 68 32.67 -36.78 1.55
CA PHE A 68 33.53 -36.00 0.68
C PHE A 68 33.92 -36.77 -0.59
N SER A 69 34.12 -36.05 -1.69
CA SER A 69 35.30 -36.08 -2.59
C SER A 69 34.93 -35.22 -3.81
N GLY A 70 35.67 -34.19 -4.21
CA GLY A 70 37.11 -34.20 -4.44
C GLY A 70 37.35 -34.39 -5.94
N ALA A 71 37.09 -33.35 -6.74
CA ALA A 71 37.53 -33.27 -8.13
C ALA A 71 38.28 -31.96 -8.34
N SER A 72 39.59 -32.03 -8.14
CA SER A 72 40.56 -31.02 -8.53
C SER A 72 40.54 -30.84 -10.05
N SER A 73 40.35 -29.61 -10.50
CA SER A 73 40.68 -29.16 -11.85
C SER A 73 41.52 -27.90 -11.73
N SER A 74 42.83 -28.12 -11.65
CA SER A 74 43.87 -27.13 -11.90
C SER A 74 43.80 -26.68 -13.36
N LYS A 75 43.76 -25.37 -13.61
CA LYS A 75 44.37 -24.76 -14.81
C LYS A 75 44.66 -23.27 -14.61
N SER A 76 45.96 -23.01 -14.66
CA SER A 76 46.67 -21.85 -15.18
C SER A 76 46.38 -20.46 -14.64
N ALA A 77 47.39 -20.00 -13.89
CA ALA A 77 47.88 -18.64 -13.77
C ALA A 77 47.67 -17.77 -15.03
N GLN A 78 47.03 -16.62 -14.83
CA GLN A 78 47.31 -15.41 -15.59
C GLN A 78 47.74 -14.33 -14.60
N SER A 79 48.99 -13.90 -14.75
CA SER A 79 49.54 -12.70 -14.15
C SER A 79 48.75 -11.48 -14.60
N THR A 80 48.30 -10.67 -13.65
CA THR A 80 48.11 -9.23 -13.87
C THR A 80 48.37 -8.49 -12.57
N THR A 81 49.00 -7.34 -12.76
CA THR A 81 49.76 -6.49 -11.84
C THR A 81 48.97 -5.94 -10.65
N PRO A 82 49.67 -5.51 -9.58
CA PRO A 82 49.06 -5.15 -8.30
C PRO A 82 48.26 -3.86 -8.45
N TYR A 83 46.93 -3.97 -8.49
CA TYR A 83 46.05 -2.85 -8.19
C TYR A 83 46.23 -2.52 -6.72
N GLY A 84 46.73 -1.31 -6.47
CA GLY A 84 46.92 -0.77 -5.13
C GLY A 84 45.66 -0.97 -4.29
N THR A 85 45.84 -1.62 -3.16
CA THR A 85 44.90 -1.61 -2.05
C THR A 85 44.78 -0.17 -1.55
N SER A 86 43.91 0.61 -2.19
CA SER A 86 43.27 1.69 -1.45
C SER A 86 42.42 1.00 -0.38
N PRO A 87 42.68 1.23 0.91
CA PRO A 87 41.81 0.70 1.93
C PRO A 87 40.43 1.32 1.68
N PHE A 88 39.47 0.48 1.28
CA PHE A 88 38.06 0.80 1.41
C PHE A 88 37.85 1.14 2.88
N THR A 89 37.96 2.44 3.18
CA THR A 89 37.64 2.97 4.48
C THR A 89 36.13 2.83 4.52
N VAL A 90 35.66 1.72 5.09
CA VAL A 90 34.26 1.57 5.47
C VAL A 90 34.03 2.68 6.47
N SER A 91 33.57 3.84 6.00
CA SER A 91 33.13 4.93 6.86
C SER A 91 32.10 4.32 7.78
N ILE A 92 32.48 4.09 9.04
CA ILE A 92 31.59 3.56 10.07
C ILE A 92 30.52 4.63 10.26
N ARG A 93 29.35 4.38 9.65
CA ARG A 93 28.29 5.38 9.46
C ARG A 93 27.69 5.78 10.80
N LYS A 94 27.56 7.08 11.03
CA LYS A 94 26.93 7.61 12.23
C LYS A 94 25.40 7.39 12.15
N PRO A 95 24.76 6.84 13.18
CA PRO A 95 23.30 6.88 13.31
C PRO A 95 22.80 8.31 13.13
N ILE A 96 21.61 8.51 12.56
CA ILE A 96 20.95 9.81 12.65
C ILE A 96 20.80 10.12 14.13
N ALA A 97 21.03 11.38 14.54
CA ALA A 97 20.90 11.77 15.93
C ALA A 97 19.59 11.21 16.52
N PRO A 98 19.65 10.63 17.73
CA PRO A 98 18.47 10.05 18.37
C PRO A 98 17.42 11.14 18.61
N LEU A 99 16.15 10.76 18.49
CA LEU A 99 15.01 11.61 18.82
C LEU A 99 15.19 12.22 20.22
N ASN A 100 15.17 13.55 20.32
CA ASN A 100 15.37 14.26 21.59
C ASN A 100 14.22 15.21 21.91
N CYS A 101 13.11 14.65 22.42
CA CYS A 101 11.95 15.44 22.82
C CYS A 101 12.22 16.40 23.98
N THR A 102 13.15 16.07 24.88
CA THR A 102 13.50 16.97 25.98
C THR A 102 14.13 18.26 25.45
N ALA A 103 15.09 18.15 24.52
CA ALA A 103 15.70 19.32 23.91
C ALA A 103 14.68 20.11 23.07
N TYR A 104 13.89 19.42 22.24
CA TYR A 104 12.89 20.08 21.40
C TYR A 104 11.82 20.80 22.24
N ASN A 105 11.31 20.19 23.32
CA ASN A 105 10.32 20.82 24.18
C ASN A 105 10.87 22.05 24.93
N LEU A 106 12.19 22.15 25.10
CA LEU A 106 12.84 23.31 25.73
C LEU A 106 13.08 24.45 24.74
N THR A 107 13.48 24.14 23.50
CA THR A 107 13.91 25.17 22.53
C THR A 107 12.89 25.46 21.44
N GLY A 108 12.00 24.52 21.13
CA GLY A 108 11.12 24.56 19.95
C GLY A 108 11.87 24.52 18.62
N THR A 109 13.16 24.14 18.62
CA THR A 109 14.02 24.20 17.43
C THR A 109 14.33 22.81 16.89
N CYS A 110 14.19 22.63 15.58
CA CYS A 110 14.59 21.39 14.92
C CYS A 110 16.12 21.19 14.93
N PRO A 111 16.62 19.96 15.15
CA PRO A 111 18.06 19.69 15.15
C PRO A 111 18.72 19.93 13.78
N THR A 112 19.87 20.60 13.77
CA THR A 112 20.74 20.74 12.60
C THR A 112 21.62 19.49 12.43
N ASN A 113 21.16 18.50 11.66
CA ASN A 113 22.02 17.39 11.22
C ASN A 113 21.83 17.13 9.71
N LEU A 114 22.37 18.02 8.89
CA LEU A 114 22.59 17.75 7.47
C LEU A 114 24.04 17.29 7.30
N GLN A 115 24.29 15.99 7.46
CA GLN A 115 25.53 15.41 6.96
C GLN A 115 25.27 14.93 5.54
N ASP A 116 26.06 15.42 4.59
CA ASP A 116 26.04 14.89 3.23
C ASP A 116 26.66 13.51 3.27
N HIS A 117 25.82 12.49 3.12
CA HIS A 117 26.25 11.11 3.09
C HIS A 117 26.62 10.75 1.65
N GLN A 118 27.84 10.25 1.46
CA GLN A 118 28.22 9.53 0.25
C GLN A 118 27.58 8.16 0.29
N ASN A 119 26.59 7.97 -0.57
CA ASN A 119 25.96 6.69 -0.81
C ASN A 119 26.79 5.89 -1.83
N SER A 120 26.71 4.58 -1.73
CA SER A 120 27.17 3.72 -2.83
C SER A 120 26.21 3.86 -4.01
N PRO A 121 26.69 3.71 -5.26
CA PRO A 121 25.82 3.72 -6.43
C PRO A 121 24.65 2.74 -6.31
N ALA A 122 23.54 3.06 -6.95
CA ALA A 122 22.37 2.19 -7.02
C ALA A 122 22.74 0.83 -7.65
N THR A 123 22.30 -0.26 -7.04
CA THR A 123 22.54 -1.63 -7.52
C THR A 123 21.33 -2.25 -8.23
N ALA A 124 20.16 -1.62 -8.11
CA ALA A 124 18.90 -2.13 -8.65
C ALA A 124 18.24 -1.10 -9.59
N THR A 125 17.48 -1.62 -10.55
CA THR A 125 16.56 -0.83 -11.38
C THR A 125 15.21 -0.71 -10.68
N CYS A 126 14.55 0.45 -10.77
CA CYS A 126 13.23 0.60 -10.18
C CYS A 126 12.17 -0.24 -10.91
N PRO A 127 11.12 -0.69 -10.21
CA PRO A 127 9.94 -1.30 -10.82
C PRO A 127 9.35 -0.51 -11.99
N ASP A 128 8.75 -1.20 -12.95
CA ASP A 128 8.21 -0.59 -14.17
C ASP A 128 7.11 0.45 -13.91
N TYR A 129 6.38 0.35 -12.80
CA TYR A 129 5.36 1.34 -12.47
C TYR A 129 5.93 2.74 -12.21
N PHE A 130 7.24 2.87 -11.94
CA PHE A 130 7.91 4.17 -11.80
C PHE A 130 7.90 4.97 -13.12
N ARG A 131 7.80 4.30 -14.27
CA ARG A 131 7.74 4.97 -15.59
C ARG A 131 6.54 5.92 -15.68
N TRP A 132 5.48 5.66 -14.92
CA TRP A 132 4.30 6.52 -14.87
C TRP A 132 4.53 7.89 -14.24
N ILE A 133 5.62 8.10 -13.48
CA ILE A 133 6.01 9.44 -13.00
C ILE A 133 6.19 10.41 -14.17
N HIS A 134 6.76 9.93 -15.29
CA HIS A 134 6.93 10.75 -16.50
C HIS A 134 5.59 11.15 -17.11
N GLU A 135 4.63 10.22 -17.09
CA GLU A 135 3.29 10.42 -17.62
C GLU A 135 2.45 11.36 -16.73
N ASP A 136 2.58 11.24 -15.40
CA ASP A 136 1.90 12.11 -14.43
C ASP A 136 2.43 13.55 -14.48
N LEU A 137 3.74 13.72 -14.70
CA LEU A 137 4.38 15.03 -14.79
C LEU A 137 4.40 15.62 -16.21
N ARG A 138 3.94 14.85 -17.20
CA ARG A 138 3.89 15.25 -18.62
C ARG A 138 3.21 16.59 -18.88
N PRO A 139 2.11 16.98 -18.19
CA PRO A 139 1.45 18.27 -18.44
C PRO A 139 2.39 19.47 -18.30
N TRP A 140 3.42 19.35 -17.46
CA TRP A 140 4.40 20.40 -17.19
C TRP A 140 5.76 20.17 -17.84
N ALA A 141 5.98 19.03 -18.50
CA ALA A 141 7.30 18.65 -19.03
C ALA A 141 7.89 19.69 -20.01
N ARG A 142 7.02 20.33 -20.81
CA ARG A 142 7.44 21.34 -21.81
C ARG A 142 7.46 22.76 -21.26
N THR A 143 6.41 23.15 -20.54
CA THR A 143 6.21 24.53 -20.06
C THR A 143 6.94 24.79 -18.74
N GLY A 144 7.14 23.75 -17.94
CA GLY A 144 7.52 23.86 -16.54
C GLY A 144 6.35 24.32 -15.67
N ILE A 145 6.65 24.53 -14.39
CA ILE A 145 5.74 24.94 -13.32
C ILE A 145 6.15 26.34 -12.86
N THR A 146 5.20 27.26 -12.89
CA THR A 146 5.37 28.63 -12.37
C THR A 146 4.83 28.72 -10.94
N GLN A 147 5.22 29.78 -10.22
CA GLN A 147 4.74 30.02 -8.87
C GLN A 147 3.21 30.20 -8.84
N ASP A 148 2.64 30.93 -9.81
CA ASP A 148 1.18 31.12 -9.95
C ASP A 148 0.43 29.79 -10.04
N MET A 149 0.96 28.84 -10.82
CA MET A 149 0.33 27.52 -10.97
C MET A 149 0.30 26.75 -9.65
N VAL A 150 1.36 26.83 -8.84
CA VAL A 150 1.38 26.22 -7.50
C VAL A 150 0.39 26.92 -6.57
N GLU A 151 0.33 28.25 -6.59
CA GLU A 151 -0.63 29.00 -5.77
C GLU A 151 -2.08 28.70 -6.14
N ARG A 152 -2.41 28.46 -7.42
CA ARG A 152 -3.77 28.04 -7.81
C ARG A 152 -4.18 26.69 -7.22
N ALA A 153 -3.24 25.77 -6.97
CA ALA A 153 -3.54 24.48 -6.34
C ALA A 153 -4.00 24.62 -4.88
N LYS A 154 -3.72 25.76 -4.22
CA LYS A 154 -4.17 26.07 -2.86
C LYS A 154 -5.69 26.00 -2.69
N GLN A 155 -6.46 26.15 -3.77
CA GLN A 155 -7.92 26.14 -3.73
C GLN A 155 -8.50 24.91 -3.03
N THR A 156 -7.88 23.73 -3.19
CA THR A 156 -8.35 22.48 -2.57
C THR A 156 -7.32 21.84 -1.64
N ALA A 157 -6.06 22.27 -1.68
CA ALA A 157 -5.01 21.71 -0.86
C ALA A 157 -5.29 21.85 0.65
N ASN A 158 -5.04 20.77 1.40
CA ASN A 158 -5.08 20.80 2.86
C ASN A 158 -3.80 21.40 3.44
N PHE A 159 -2.66 21.21 2.78
CA PHE A 159 -1.39 21.81 3.20
C PHE A 159 -0.45 22.11 2.02
N ARG A 160 0.46 23.06 2.25
CA ARG A 160 1.66 23.32 1.44
C ARG A 160 2.87 22.82 2.19
N LEU A 161 3.70 22.01 1.54
CA LEU A 161 4.98 21.56 2.07
C LEU A 161 6.12 22.13 1.23
N ILE A 162 7.12 22.70 1.90
CA ILE A 162 8.26 23.35 1.28
C ILE A 162 9.53 22.65 1.79
N ILE A 163 10.43 22.25 0.88
CA ILE A 163 11.75 21.74 1.22
C ILE A 163 12.78 22.77 0.77
N LEU A 164 13.60 23.28 1.69
CA LEU A 164 14.71 24.19 1.40
C LEU A 164 15.97 23.71 2.09
N LYS A 165 17.04 23.50 1.32
CA LYS A 165 18.35 23.04 1.80
C LYS A 165 18.23 21.80 2.70
N GLY A 166 17.38 20.86 2.30
CA GLY A 166 17.11 19.62 3.02
C GLY A 166 16.27 19.76 4.30
N ARG A 167 15.67 20.93 4.56
CA ARG A 167 14.74 21.15 5.68
C ARG A 167 13.31 21.30 5.19
N ALA A 168 12.35 20.75 5.92
CA ALA A 168 10.94 20.84 5.59
C ALA A 168 10.25 21.97 6.35
N TYR A 169 9.28 22.60 5.71
CA TYR A 169 8.39 23.60 6.28
C TYR A 169 6.95 23.33 5.85
N LEU A 170 5.99 23.66 6.70
CA LEU A 170 4.57 23.38 6.48
C LEU A 170 3.73 24.63 6.66
N GLU A 171 2.81 24.84 5.74
CA GLU A 171 1.68 25.75 5.92
C GLU A 171 0.38 24.92 5.79
N THR A 172 -0.36 24.78 6.88
CA THR A 172 -1.64 24.05 6.90
C THR A 172 -2.79 25.00 6.58
N TYR A 173 -3.67 24.62 5.66
CA TYR A 173 -4.85 25.39 5.26
C TYR A 173 -6.14 24.84 5.86
N SER A 174 -6.28 23.52 5.90
CA SER A 174 -7.44 22.84 6.48
C SER A 174 -7.04 21.46 6.99
N ARG A 175 -7.82 20.91 7.92
CA ARG A 175 -7.63 19.54 8.41
C ARG A 175 -8.41 18.58 7.52
N PRO A 176 -7.76 17.56 6.90
CA PRO A 176 -8.48 16.56 6.12
C PRO A 176 -9.16 15.51 7.00
N TYR A 177 -9.82 14.55 6.37
CA TYR A 177 -10.33 13.36 7.03
C TYR A 177 -9.22 12.67 7.86
N GLN A 178 -9.46 12.45 9.16
CA GLN A 178 -8.59 11.67 10.06
C GLN A 178 -7.13 12.22 10.16
N THR A 179 -6.10 11.36 10.14
CA THR A 179 -4.67 11.70 10.25
C THR A 179 -3.92 11.52 8.93
N ARG A 180 -4.62 11.70 7.81
CA ARG A 180 -4.06 11.52 6.46
C ARG A 180 -2.89 12.47 6.19
N ASP A 181 -3.08 13.75 6.47
CA ASP A 181 -2.04 14.77 6.43
C ASP A 181 -0.86 14.40 7.34
N VAL A 182 -1.15 14.05 8.60
CA VAL A 182 -0.14 13.73 9.61
C VAL A 182 0.80 12.63 9.12
N PHE A 183 0.27 11.51 8.63
CA PHE A 183 1.11 10.39 8.18
C PHE A 183 1.73 10.61 6.79
N SER A 184 1.13 11.42 5.92
CA SER A 184 1.78 11.85 4.66
C SER A 184 2.96 12.78 4.91
N ILE A 185 2.81 13.77 5.79
CA ILE A 185 3.89 14.66 6.22
C ILE A 185 4.99 13.85 6.92
N TRP A 186 4.61 12.93 7.81
CA TRP A 186 5.54 12.03 8.48
C TRP A 186 6.35 11.21 7.48
N GLY A 187 5.71 10.70 6.44
CA GLY A 187 6.35 9.94 5.37
C GLY A 187 7.39 10.76 4.60
N ILE A 188 7.08 12.02 4.29
CA ILE A 188 8.03 12.95 3.66
C ILE A 188 9.23 13.23 4.58
N LEU A 189 9.02 13.38 5.90
CA LEU A 189 10.14 13.49 6.83
C LEU A 189 11.00 12.23 6.87
N GLN A 190 10.40 11.05 6.74
CA GLN A 190 11.15 9.79 6.67
C GLN A 190 11.97 9.70 5.39
N LEU A 191 11.44 10.18 4.26
CA LEU A 191 12.19 10.32 3.01
C LEU A 191 13.42 11.22 3.19
N LEU A 192 13.25 12.41 3.81
CA LEU A 192 14.37 13.33 4.06
C LEU A 192 15.43 12.73 4.98
N ARG A 193 15.04 11.90 5.95
CA ARG A 193 15.98 11.16 6.81
C ARG A 193 16.68 10.03 6.08
N ARG A 194 15.98 9.38 5.14
CA ARG A 194 16.53 8.30 4.34
C ARG A 194 17.53 8.81 3.30
N TYR A 195 17.25 9.93 2.65
CA TYR A 195 18.10 10.56 1.63
C TYR A 195 18.47 12.01 2.00
N PRO A 196 19.24 12.22 3.08
CA PRO A 196 19.53 13.55 3.62
C PRO A 196 20.28 14.41 2.60
N GLY A 197 19.76 15.61 2.36
CA GLY A 197 20.36 16.57 1.41
C GLY A 197 20.22 16.19 -0.08
N LYS A 198 19.52 15.09 -0.41
CA LYS A 198 19.36 14.64 -1.81
C LYS A 198 18.02 15.04 -2.44
N ILE A 199 17.05 15.50 -1.65
CA ILE A 199 15.82 16.11 -2.18
C ILE A 199 16.10 17.59 -2.45
N PRO A 200 15.92 18.07 -3.70
CA PRO A 200 16.19 19.46 -4.06
C PRO A 200 15.18 20.41 -3.41
N ASP A 201 15.50 21.70 -3.47
CA ASP A 201 14.58 22.74 -3.05
C ASP A 201 13.29 22.66 -3.89
N LEU A 202 12.15 22.47 -3.24
CA LEU A 202 10.85 22.32 -3.88
C LEU A 202 9.72 22.82 -2.98
N GLU A 203 8.54 22.95 -3.55
CA GLU A 203 7.31 23.17 -2.80
C GLU A 203 6.13 22.47 -3.47
N LEU A 204 5.20 21.94 -2.67
CA LEU A 204 4.06 21.22 -3.21
C LEU A 204 2.80 21.59 -2.45
N MET A 205 1.68 21.50 -3.17
CA MET A 205 0.33 21.58 -2.62
C MET A 205 -0.23 20.17 -2.57
N PHE A 206 -0.76 19.77 -1.42
CA PHE A 206 -1.26 18.42 -1.20
C PHE A 206 -2.72 18.46 -0.78
N ASP A 207 -3.56 17.71 -1.48
CA ASP A 207 -4.96 17.48 -1.13
C ASP A 207 -5.14 16.01 -0.71
N CYS A 208 -5.53 15.84 0.55
CA CYS A 208 -5.63 14.57 1.25
C CYS A 208 -7.02 13.92 1.18
N GLU A 209 -7.98 14.54 0.47
CA GLU A 209 -9.31 13.96 0.30
C GLU A 209 -9.32 12.83 -0.74
N ASP A 210 -10.46 12.15 -0.90
CA ASP A 210 -10.56 10.92 -1.69
C ASP A 210 -10.50 11.14 -3.22
N TRP A 211 -11.21 12.12 -3.77
CA TRP A 211 -11.39 12.21 -5.23
C TRP A 211 -10.33 13.08 -5.90
N PRO A 212 -9.76 12.68 -7.05
CA PRO A 212 -8.94 13.58 -7.86
C PRO A 212 -9.78 14.73 -8.42
N VAL A 213 -9.20 15.94 -8.50
CA VAL A 213 -9.96 17.19 -8.76
C VAL A 213 -9.42 18.04 -9.90
N VAL A 214 -8.21 17.76 -10.41
CA VAL A 214 -7.63 18.54 -11.51
C VAL A 214 -8.10 17.96 -12.83
N LEU A 215 -9.33 18.30 -13.23
CA LEU A 215 -9.94 17.78 -14.46
C LEU A 215 -9.19 18.26 -15.72
N ALA A 216 -8.77 17.33 -16.57
CA ALA A 216 -7.91 17.59 -17.73
C ALA A 216 -8.60 18.45 -18.81
N ASP A 217 -9.89 18.24 -19.00
CA ASP A 217 -10.76 18.97 -19.93
C ASP A 217 -10.82 20.48 -19.65
N ARG A 218 -10.63 20.91 -18.40
CA ARG A 218 -10.52 22.35 -18.04
C ARG A 218 -9.27 23.03 -18.58
N TYR A 219 -8.26 22.27 -19.00
CA TYR A 219 -6.95 22.77 -19.43
C TYR A 219 -6.66 22.48 -20.91
N ASN A 220 -7.68 22.02 -21.64
CA ASN A 220 -7.61 21.75 -23.07
C ASN A 220 -8.07 22.98 -23.88
N GLY A 221 -7.15 23.59 -24.64
CA GLY A 221 -7.51 24.62 -25.62
C GLY A 221 -6.48 25.73 -25.79
N PRO A 222 -6.63 26.57 -26.81
CA PRO A 222 -5.83 27.77 -26.97
C PRO A 222 -6.13 28.78 -25.86
N ASN A 223 -5.10 29.45 -25.34
CA ASN A 223 -5.20 30.49 -24.30
C ASN A 223 -5.77 30.01 -22.95
N VAL A 224 -5.84 28.71 -22.71
CA VAL A 224 -6.21 28.16 -21.40
C VAL A 224 -4.98 28.14 -20.50
N GLU A 225 -5.17 28.48 -19.22
CA GLU A 225 -4.12 28.41 -18.22
C GLU A 225 -3.61 26.96 -18.08
N GLN A 226 -2.35 26.77 -17.71
CA GLN A 226 -1.81 25.42 -17.48
C GLN A 226 -2.35 24.83 -16.17
N PRO A 227 -2.48 23.49 -16.04
CA PRO A 227 -3.03 22.88 -14.84
C PRO A 227 -2.18 23.18 -13.59
N PRO A 228 -2.80 23.42 -12.42
CA PRO A 228 -2.08 23.53 -11.16
C PRO A 228 -1.51 22.15 -10.77
N PRO A 229 -0.22 22.04 -10.36
CA PRO A 229 0.29 20.78 -9.85
C PRO A 229 -0.24 20.53 -8.44
N LEU A 230 -1.10 19.52 -8.29
CA LEU A 230 -1.68 19.12 -7.02
C LEU A 230 -1.34 17.67 -6.73
N PHE A 231 -0.75 17.41 -5.55
CA PHE A 231 -0.47 16.05 -5.10
C PHE A 231 -1.70 15.45 -4.44
N ARG A 232 -2.00 14.20 -4.80
CA ARG A 232 -3.07 13.39 -4.23
C ARG A 232 -2.67 11.92 -4.15
N TYR A 233 -3.52 11.11 -3.58
CA TYR A 233 -3.27 9.68 -3.41
C TYR A 233 -3.76 8.81 -4.58
N CYS A 234 -4.60 9.35 -5.47
CA CYS A 234 -5.01 8.69 -6.70
C CYS A 234 -5.29 9.69 -7.83
N GLY A 235 -5.41 9.15 -9.04
CA GLY A 235 -5.89 9.83 -10.23
C GLY A 235 -6.80 8.91 -11.06
N ASN A 236 -7.33 9.43 -12.15
CA ASN A 236 -8.05 8.70 -13.18
C ASN A 236 -7.77 9.30 -14.56
N ASP A 237 -8.26 8.66 -15.62
CA ASP A 237 -8.00 9.06 -17.01
C ASP A 237 -8.50 10.48 -17.38
N ALA A 238 -9.38 11.07 -16.57
CA ALA A 238 -9.92 12.42 -16.77
C ALA A 238 -9.22 13.48 -15.92
N THR A 239 -8.21 13.11 -15.13
CA THR A 239 -7.59 13.99 -14.13
C THR A 239 -6.08 14.10 -14.30
N LEU A 240 -5.49 15.16 -13.75
CA LEU A 240 -4.07 15.50 -13.84
C LEU A 240 -3.40 15.59 -12.47
N ASP A 241 -4.07 15.11 -11.42
CA ASP A 241 -3.53 15.06 -10.07
C ASP A 241 -2.26 14.18 -10.03
N ILE A 242 -1.24 14.65 -9.30
CA ILE A 242 0.06 13.98 -9.18
C ILE A 242 -0.06 12.93 -8.07
N VAL A 243 0.02 11.65 -8.45
CA VAL A 243 -0.21 10.56 -7.52
C VAL A 243 0.99 10.34 -6.60
N PHE A 244 0.72 10.21 -5.31
CA PHE A 244 1.69 10.01 -4.23
C PHE A 244 1.28 8.80 -3.37
N PRO A 245 2.23 8.05 -2.78
CA PRO A 245 1.89 6.98 -1.84
C PRO A 245 0.98 7.46 -0.70
N ASP A 246 -0.09 6.72 -0.43
CA ASP A 246 -1.05 7.09 0.61
C ASP A 246 -0.44 7.07 2.04
N TRP A 247 -1.11 7.74 2.98
CA TRP A 247 -0.64 7.86 4.36
C TRP A 247 -0.49 6.51 5.08
N SER A 248 -1.25 5.48 4.65
CA SER A 248 -1.29 4.19 5.31
C SER A 248 0.03 3.40 5.22
N PHE A 249 0.96 3.81 4.36
CA PHE A 249 2.31 3.25 4.32
C PHE A 249 3.07 3.46 5.64
N TRP A 250 2.76 4.54 6.37
CA TRP A 250 3.34 4.84 7.68
C TRP A 250 2.40 4.55 8.86
N GLY A 251 1.16 4.16 8.57
CA GLY A 251 0.16 3.74 9.54
C GLY A 251 -1.19 4.42 9.32
N TRP A 252 -2.24 3.80 9.84
CA TRP A 252 -3.59 4.35 9.91
C TRP A 252 -4.11 4.18 11.33
N ALA A 253 -3.87 5.18 12.17
CA ALA A 253 -4.03 5.10 13.62
C ALA A 253 -5.48 4.85 14.04
N GLU A 254 -6.44 5.49 13.37
CA GLU A 254 -7.86 5.47 13.68
C GLU A 254 -8.49 4.09 13.51
N ILE A 255 -7.92 3.23 12.66
CA ILE A 255 -8.40 1.87 12.40
C ILE A 255 -7.33 0.80 12.66
N ASN A 256 -6.29 1.15 13.42
CA ASN A 256 -5.25 0.23 13.88
C ASN A 256 -4.52 -0.54 12.75
N ILE A 257 -4.29 0.11 11.60
CA ILE A 257 -3.43 -0.45 10.55
C ILE A 257 -2.00 -0.02 10.80
N LYS A 258 -1.12 -1.01 11.03
CA LYS A 258 0.30 -0.81 11.31
C LYS A 258 1.05 -0.24 10.10
N PRO A 259 2.23 0.38 10.31
CA PRO A 259 3.12 0.74 9.22
C PRO A 259 3.39 -0.42 8.27
N TRP A 260 3.53 -0.08 6.98
CA TRP A 260 3.53 -1.08 5.91
C TRP A 260 4.65 -2.10 6.03
N HIS A 261 5.86 -1.71 6.44
CA HIS A 261 6.96 -2.65 6.62
C HIS A 261 6.69 -3.76 7.66
N ILE A 262 5.84 -3.49 8.67
CA ILE A 262 5.42 -4.48 9.65
C ILE A 262 4.30 -5.33 9.06
N LEU A 263 3.24 -4.66 8.58
CA LEU A 263 2.06 -5.34 8.04
C LEU A 263 2.39 -6.24 6.85
N LEU A 264 3.33 -5.84 5.99
CA LEU A 264 3.77 -6.65 4.84
C LEU A 264 4.33 -8.01 5.28
N GLY A 265 5.10 -8.03 6.37
CA GLY A 265 5.60 -9.27 6.99
C GLY A 265 4.48 -10.09 7.61
N GLU A 266 3.58 -9.46 8.36
CA GLU A 266 2.43 -10.14 8.98
C GLU A 266 1.48 -10.75 7.93
N LEU A 267 1.28 -10.08 6.80
CA LEU A 267 0.50 -10.60 5.66
C LEU A 267 1.17 -11.81 5.04
N LYS A 268 2.50 -11.77 4.83
CA LYS A 268 3.28 -12.92 4.34
C LYS A 268 3.17 -14.12 5.29
N GLU A 269 3.26 -13.90 6.59
CA GLU A 269 3.00 -14.95 7.57
C GLU A 269 1.56 -15.48 7.47
N GLY A 270 0.59 -14.58 7.35
CA GLY A 270 -0.82 -14.89 7.13
C GLY A 270 -1.07 -15.83 5.96
N THR A 271 -0.38 -15.64 4.83
CA THR A 271 -0.57 -16.51 3.65
C THR A 271 -0.06 -17.94 3.85
N THR A 272 0.92 -18.14 4.75
CA THR A 272 1.52 -19.46 5.01
C THR A 272 0.74 -20.31 6.01
N ARG A 273 -0.24 -19.74 6.73
CA ARG A 273 -1.04 -20.44 7.76
C ARG A 273 -1.88 -21.58 7.18
N ILE A 274 -2.45 -21.40 5.99
CA ILE A 274 -3.28 -22.39 5.30
C ILE A 274 -2.77 -22.54 3.87
N PRO A 275 -2.32 -23.75 3.46
CA PRO A 275 -1.96 -24.01 2.07
C PRO A 275 -3.09 -23.60 1.13
N TRP A 276 -2.77 -22.92 0.03
CA TRP A 276 -3.79 -22.32 -0.86
C TRP A 276 -4.89 -23.30 -1.29
N LEU A 277 -4.52 -24.55 -1.58
CA LEU A 277 -5.48 -25.60 -1.96
C LEU A 277 -6.49 -25.96 -0.86
N ASN A 278 -6.17 -25.69 0.41
CA ASN A 278 -7.03 -25.96 1.57
C ASN A 278 -7.83 -24.74 2.03
N ARG A 279 -7.66 -23.58 1.37
CA ARG A 279 -8.44 -22.38 1.65
C ARG A 279 -9.87 -22.51 1.15
N GLU A 280 -10.77 -21.72 1.74
CA GLU A 280 -12.18 -21.69 1.38
C GLU A 280 -12.37 -21.37 -0.11
N PRO A 281 -13.19 -22.15 -0.85
CA PRO A 281 -13.29 -22.07 -2.30
C PRO A 281 -14.20 -20.94 -2.81
N TYR A 282 -14.40 -19.88 -2.02
CA TYR A 282 -15.33 -18.77 -2.30
C TYR A 282 -14.61 -17.44 -2.48
N ALA A 283 -15.28 -16.48 -3.11
CA ALA A 283 -14.86 -15.08 -3.11
C ALA A 283 -15.15 -14.43 -1.77
N TYR A 284 -14.12 -13.83 -1.16
CA TYR A 284 -14.23 -13.11 0.10
C TYR A 284 -14.09 -11.61 -0.09
N TRP A 285 -14.92 -10.85 0.61
CA TRP A 285 -14.74 -9.41 0.77
C TRP A 285 -15.14 -8.99 2.17
N LYS A 286 -14.38 -8.05 2.74
CA LYS A 286 -14.77 -7.35 3.96
C LYS A 286 -14.41 -5.87 3.85
N GLY A 287 -15.37 -5.00 4.11
CA GLY A 287 -15.17 -3.55 4.02
C GLY A 287 -16.43 -2.77 4.40
N ASN A 288 -16.31 -1.44 4.51
CA ASN A 288 -17.45 -0.58 4.81
C ASN A 288 -18.28 -0.35 3.54
N PRO A 289 -19.53 -0.85 3.45
CA PRO A 289 -20.37 -0.64 2.28
C PRO A 289 -20.97 0.77 2.21
N ALA A 290 -21.04 1.51 3.32
CA ALA A 290 -21.72 2.81 3.37
C ALA A 290 -20.97 3.92 2.60
N VAL A 291 -19.69 3.73 2.28
CA VAL A 291 -18.85 4.78 1.66
C VAL A 291 -18.99 4.86 0.13
N ALA A 292 -19.69 3.92 -0.51
CA ALA A 292 -19.83 3.91 -1.97
C ALA A 292 -21.00 3.06 -2.44
N GLU A 293 -21.75 3.58 -3.42
CA GLU A 293 -22.86 2.86 -4.07
C GLU A 293 -22.39 1.52 -4.67
N THR A 294 -21.21 1.47 -5.30
CA THR A 294 -20.68 0.22 -5.88
C THR A 294 -20.44 -0.87 -4.82
N ARG A 295 -20.15 -0.50 -3.57
CA ARG A 295 -20.02 -1.46 -2.45
C ARG A 295 -21.37 -1.90 -1.90
N GLN A 296 -22.35 -1.00 -1.83
CA GLN A 296 -23.73 -1.36 -1.51
C GLN A 296 -24.28 -2.35 -2.54
N ASP A 297 -23.96 -2.14 -3.81
CA ASP A 297 -24.31 -3.06 -4.88
C ASP A 297 -23.57 -4.41 -4.76
N LEU A 298 -22.27 -4.40 -4.46
CA LEU A 298 -21.50 -5.63 -4.22
C LEU A 298 -22.14 -6.50 -3.12
N ILE A 299 -22.61 -5.90 -2.02
CA ILE A 299 -23.25 -6.64 -0.91
C ILE A 299 -24.46 -7.46 -1.39
N LYS A 300 -25.16 -7.03 -2.45
CA LYS A 300 -26.28 -7.80 -3.02
C LYS A 300 -25.84 -9.14 -3.63
N CYS A 301 -24.55 -9.30 -3.93
CA CYS A 301 -23.99 -10.57 -4.41
C CYS A 301 -23.74 -11.59 -3.29
N ASN A 302 -24.02 -11.26 -2.02
CA ASN A 302 -23.80 -12.20 -0.92
C ASN A 302 -24.77 -13.39 -1.00
N VAL A 303 -24.41 -14.48 -0.33
CA VAL A 303 -25.27 -15.67 -0.26
C VAL A 303 -26.61 -15.34 0.41
N SER A 304 -27.69 -15.89 -0.15
CA SER A 304 -29.06 -15.84 0.36
C SER A 304 -29.71 -17.23 0.25
N GLU A 305 -30.91 -17.41 0.79
CA GLU A 305 -31.64 -18.69 0.69
C GLU A 305 -31.87 -19.14 -0.76
N ASN A 306 -32.06 -18.20 -1.68
CA ASN A 306 -32.47 -18.48 -3.06
C ASN A 306 -31.32 -18.34 -4.07
N GLN A 307 -30.17 -17.80 -3.66
CA GLN A 307 -29.09 -17.46 -4.58
C GLN A 307 -27.73 -17.51 -3.89
N ASP A 308 -26.79 -18.28 -4.46
CA ASP A 308 -25.38 -18.30 -4.07
C ASP A 308 -24.49 -17.98 -5.27
N TRP A 309 -23.88 -16.79 -5.24
CA TRP A 309 -22.89 -16.36 -6.23
C TRP A 309 -21.47 -16.85 -5.95
N ASN A 310 -21.29 -17.79 -5.01
CA ASN A 310 -20.01 -18.20 -4.45
C ASN A 310 -19.23 -17.05 -3.79
N ALA A 311 -19.95 -16.05 -3.27
CA ALA A 311 -19.40 -14.90 -2.59
C ALA A 311 -19.78 -14.90 -1.10
N ARG A 312 -18.82 -14.53 -0.26
CA ARG A 312 -18.94 -14.40 1.20
C ARG A 312 -18.51 -12.99 1.57
N LEU A 313 -19.48 -12.09 1.66
CA LEU A 313 -19.27 -10.65 1.76
C LEU A 313 -19.67 -10.16 3.15
N PHE A 314 -18.79 -9.38 3.79
CA PHE A 314 -18.95 -8.98 5.18
C PHE A 314 -18.85 -7.46 5.32
N ALA A 315 -19.86 -6.84 5.94
CA ALA A 315 -19.79 -5.42 6.28
C ALA A 315 -18.81 -5.20 7.44
N GLN A 316 -17.92 -4.22 7.27
CA GLN A 316 -16.99 -3.76 8.29
C GLN A 316 -17.60 -2.57 9.03
N ASP A 317 -17.82 -2.74 10.33
CA ASP A 317 -18.29 -1.69 11.23
C ASP A 317 -17.10 -1.16 12.04
N TRP A 318 -16.55 -0.02 11.61
CA TRP A 318 -15.39 0.59 12.26
C TRP A 318 -15.71 1.16 13.65
N PHE A 319 -16.96 1.60 13.87
CA PHE A 319 -17.38 2.10 15.19
C PHE A 319 -17.34 0.96 16.20
N ARG A 320 -17.98 -0.17 15.86
CA ARG A 320 -17.95 -1.36 16.71
C ARG A 320 -16.54 -1.88 16.94
N GLU A 321 -15.71 -1.96 15.91
CA GLU A 321 -14.34 -2.44 16.07
C GLU A 321 -13.48 -1.52 16.94
N SER A 322 -13.71 -0.21 16.88
CA SER A 322 -13.01 0.75 17.75
C SER A 322 -13.31 0.50 19.23
N GLN A 323 -14.51 0.01 19.55
CA GLN A 323 -14.93 -0.37 20.91
C GLN A 323 -14.45 -1.77 21.32
N GLU A 324 -14.34 -2.69 20.35
CA GLU A 324 -13.95 -4.09 20.58
C GLU A 324 -12.44 -4.35 20.35
N GLY A 325 -11.61 -3.31 20.18
CA GLY A 325 -10.16 -3.43 20.04
C GLY A 325 -9.67 -3.98 18.69
N PHE A 326 -10.45 -3.82 17.61
CA PHE A 326 -10.13 -4.22 16.24
C PHE A 326 -9.90 -5.73 16.02
N ASN A 327 -10.35 -6.56 16.95
CA ASN A 327 -10.08 -8.01 16.97
C ASN A 327 -10.57 -8.77 15.72
N LYS A 328 -11.61 -8.27 15.02
CA LYS A 328 -12.13 -8.94 13.82
C LYS A 328 -11.64 -8.28 12.54
N SER A 329 -10.81 -7.24 12.64
CA SER A 329 -10.30 -6.46 11.49
C SER A 329 -8.84 -6.76 11.17
N ASP A 330 -8.21 -7.70 11.87
CA ASP A 330 -6.86 -8.19 11.57
C ASP A 330 -6.77 -8.69 10.12
N LEU A 331 -5.93 -8.04 9.30
CA LEU A 331 -5.83 -8.33 7.87
C LEU A 331 -5.20 -9.70 7.56
N PRO A 332 -4.09 -10.12 8.21
CA PRO A 332 -3.51 -11.45 7.99
C PRO A 332 -4.49 -12.61 8.26
N SER A 333 -5.36 -12.50 9.27
CA SER A 333 -6.39 -13.51 9.55
C SER A 333 -7.41 -13.70 8.43
N GLN A 334 -7.51 -12.74 7.50
CA GLN A 334 -8.46 -12.76 6.38
C GLN A 334 -7.87 -13.41 5.11
N CYS A 335 -6.63 -13.90 5.13
CA CYS A 335 -6.02 -14.61 3.99
C CYS A 335 -6.40 -16.10 3.95
N THR A 336 -7.67 -16.43 4.22
CA THR A 336 -8.17 -17.80 4.39
C THR A 336 -9.03 -18.32 3.23
N TYR A 337 -9.28 -17.47 2.23
CA TYR A 337 -10.05 -17.80 1.03
C TYR A 337 -9.14 -17.89 -0.20
N ARG A 338 -9.55 -18.66 -1.20
CA ARG A 338 -8.81 -18.75 -2.48
C ARG A 338 -8.91 -17.46 -3.30
N TYR A 339 -10.03 -16.75 -3.19
CA TYR A 339 -10.33 -15.55 -3.97
C TYR A 339 -10.69 -14.40 -3.04
N LYS A 340 -10.19 -13.20 -3.32
CA LYS A 340 -10.54 -11.98 -2.59
C LYS A 340 -11.01 -10.91 -3.56
N VAL A 341 -12.13 -10.28 -3.29
CA VAL A 341 -12.66 -9.21 -4.13
C VAL A 341 -11.95 -7.91 -3.76
N TYR A 342 -11.46 -7.17 -4.75
CA TYR A 342 -11.14 -5.77 -4.61
C TYR A 342 -12.22 -4.94 -5.29
N ILE A 343 -12.70 -3.92 -4.58
CA ILE A 343 -13.63 -2.93 -5.09
C ILE A 343 -13.30 -1.57 -4.47
N GLU A 344 -13.47 -0.53 -5.27
CA GLU A 344 -13.25 0.85 -4.87
C GLU A 344 -14.20 1.29 -3.76
N GLY A 345 -13.79 2.32 -3.02
CA GLY A 345 -14.60 2.98 -2.01
C GLY A 345 -15.14 4.28 -2.55
N SER A 346 -15.05 5.34 -1.75
CA SER A 346 -15.29 6.72 -2.18
C SER A 346 -14.46 7.04 -3.44
N ALA A 347 -13.17 6.67 -3.43
CA ALA A 347 -12.30 6.64 -4.60
C ALA A 347 -11.48 5.33 -4.63
N TRP A 348 -10.15 5.38 -4.85
CA TRP A 348 -9.28 4.22 -4.67
C TRP A 348 -9.44 3.64 -3.24
N SER A 349 -9.26 2.33 -3.09
CA SER A 349 -9.31 1.71 -1.77
C SER A 349 -7.94 1.26 -1.33
N VAL A 350 -7.49 1.80 -0.20
CA VAL A 350 -6.24 1.46 0.50
C VAL A 350 -6.08 -0.07 0.69
N SER A 351 -7.19 -0.80 0.74
CA SER A 351 -7.22 -2.26 0.86
C SER A 351 -6.62 -3.03 -0.31
N GLN A 352 -6.36 -2.41 -1.46
CA GLN A 352 -5.88 -3.13 -2.66
C GLN A 352 -4.58 -3.87 -2.40
N LYS A 353 -3.56 -3.18 -1.85
CA LYS A 353 -2.26 -3.79 -1.52
C LYS A 353 -2.42 -4.92 -0.51
N TYR A 354 -3.30 -4.78 0.48
CA TYR A 354 -3.56 -5.81 1.50
C TYR A 354 -4.21 -7.07 0.90
N ILE A 355 -5.14 -6.87 -0.05
CA ILE A 355 -5.83 -7.95 -0.75
C ILE A 355 -4.85 -8.71 -1.66
N LEU A 356 -4.06 -7.97 -2.45
CA LEU A 356 -3.07 -8.54 -3.37
C LEU A 356 -1.97 -9.33 -2.63
N SER A 357 -1.61 -8.94 -1.40
CA SER A 357 -0.63 -9.67 -0.57
C SER A 357 -1.09 -11.02 -0.03
N CYS A 358 -2.35 -11.43 -0.18
CA CYS A 358 -2.86 -12.64 0.50
C CYS A 358 -2.58 -13.96 -0.24
N ASP A 359 -1.78 -14.00 -1.33
CA ASP A 359 -1.67 -15.14 -2.28
C ASP A 359 -3.04 -15.62 -2.83
N SER A 360 -4.10 -14.84 -2.61
CA SER A 360 -5.45 -15.14 -3.09
C SER A 360 -5.57 -14.56 -4.50
N THR A 361 -6.26 -15.27 -5.39
CA THR A 361 -6.57 -14.68 -6.70
C THR A 361 -7.46 -13.47 -6.45
N THR A 362 -6.92 -12.27 -6.72
CA THR A 362 -7.67 -11.04 -6.52
C THR A 362 -8.69 -10.89 -7.65
N LEU A 363 -9.97 -10.83 -7.30
CA LEU A 363 -11.07 -10.54 -8.22
C LEU A 363 -11.28 -9.03 -8.19
N LEU A 364 -10.76 -8.34 -9.20
CA LEU A 364 -10.66 -6.87 -9.21
C LEU A 364 -11.83 -6.30 -10.02
N VAL A 365 -12.82 -5.72 -9.32
CA VAL A 365 -13.94 -4.99 -9.95
C VAL A 365 -13.37 -3.78 -10.69
N LYS A 366 -13.69 -3.67 -11.99
CA LYS A 366 -13.11 -2.68 -12.92
C LYS A 366 -12.89 -1.31 -12.23
N PRO A 367 -11.62 -0.91 -12.01
CA PRO A 367 -11.31 0.28 -11.25
C PRO A 367 -11.53 1.54 -12.10
N LYS A 368 -11.97 2.62 -11.47
CA LYS A 368 -12.03 3.98 -12.05
C LYS A 368 -10.80 4.80 -11.70
N TYR A 369 -10.09 4.45 -10.63
CA TYR A 369 -8.95 5.18 -10.11
C TYR A 369 -7.67 4.33 -10.16
N TYR A 370 -6.53 5.00 -10.26
CA TYR A 370 -5.21 4.43 -10.06
C TYR A 370 -4.47 5.16 -8.93
N ASP A 371 -3.72 4.40 -8.15
CA ASP A 371 -2.68 4.90 -7.25
C ASP A 371 -1.28 4.76 -7.90
N PHE A 372 -0.23 4.97 -7.10
CA PHE A 372 1.14 5.06 -7.61
C PHE A 372 1.69 3.73 -8.19
N PHE A 373 1.17 2.57 -7.77
CA PHE A 373 1.70 1.27 -8.21
C PHE A 373 0.72 0.48 -9.08
N THR A 374 -0.59 0.73 -8.96
CA THR A 374 -1.65 -0.07 -9.60
C THR A 374 -1.61 -0.05 -11.12
N ARG A 375 -1.04 0.98 -11.75
CA ARG A 375 -0.78 0.97 -13.20
C ARG A 375 0.28 -0.04 -13.63
N GLY A 376 1.02 -0.65 -12.71
CA GLY A 376 1.86 -1.84 -12.94
C GLY A 376 1.08 -3.17 -12.99
N LEU A 377 -0.16 -3.20 -12.51
CA LEU A 377 -0.97 -4.43 -12.49
C LEU A 377 -1.48 -4.79 -13.89
N ILE A 378 -1.59 -6.10 -14.16
CA ILE A 378 -1.94 -6.67 -15.47
C ILE A 378 -3.03 -7.73 -15.24
N PRO A 379 -4.18 -7.63 -15.92
CA PRO A 379 -5.24 -8.64 -15.82
C PRO A 379 -4.77 -10.02 -16.29
N VAL A 380 -5.26 -11.07 -15.64
CA VAL A 380 -4.93 -12.50 -15.83
C VAL A 380 -3.45 -12.84 -15.54
N HIS A 381 -2.70 -11.89 -14.99
CA HIS A 381 -1.33 -12.05 -14.52
C HIS A 381 -1.21 -11.72 -13.02
N HIS A 382 -1.69 -10.54 -12.63
CA HIS A 382 -1.72 -10.07 -11.24
C HIS A 382 -3.12 -10.17 -10.59
N TYR A 383 -4.19 -10.21 -11.38
CA TYR A 383 -5.55 -10.27 -10.87
C TYR A 383 -6.51 -10.83 -11.93
N TRP A 384 -7.73 -11.19 -11.52
CA TRP A 384 -8.82 -11.54 -12.41
C TRP A 384 -9.79 -10.36 -12.57
N PRO A 385 -10.03 -9.83 -13.78
CA PRO A 385 -10.93 -8.69 -13.97
C PRO A 385 -12.40 -9.10 -13.74
N ILE A 386 -13.14 -8.23 -13.05
CA ILE A 386 -14.57 -8.38 -12.78
C ILE A 386 -15.31 -7.16 -13.36
N LYS A 387 -16.42 -7.40 -14.06
CA LYS A 387 -17.29 -6.33 -14.58
C LYS A 387 -17.91 -5.52 -13.44
N ASP A 388 -18.00 -4.20 -13.60
CA ASP A 388 -18.67 -3.34 -12.62
C ASP A 388 -20.20 -3.44 -12.74
N ASP A 389 -20.73 -3.44 -13.96
CA ASP A 389 -22.17 -3.46 -14.26
C ASP A 389 -22.86 -4.83 -14.08
N ASP A 390 -22.10 -5.92 -14.02
CA ASP A 390 -22.61 -7.29 -13.82
C ASP A 390 -21.75 -8.13 -12.84
N LYS A 391 -21.32 -7.48 -11.75
CA LYS A 391 -20.31 -8.01 -10.82
C LYS A 391 -20.69 -9.36 -10.20
N CYS A 392 -21.96 -9.63 -9.85
CA CYS A 392 -22.33 -10.88 -9.19
C CYS A 392 -22.13 -12.10 -10.10
N ARG A 393 -22.57 -12.01 -11.36
CA ARG A 393 -22.37 -13.07 -12.36
C ARG A 393 -20.90 -13.22 -12.72
N SER A 394 -20.19 -12.11 -12.88
CA SER A 394 -18.76 -12.12 -13.20
C SER A 394 -17.93 -12.74 -12.05
N ILE A 395 -18.25 -12.45 -10.78
CA ILE A 395 -17.65 -13.10 -9.60
C ILE A 395 -17.94 -14.60 -9.60
N LYS A 396 -19.20 -15.01 -9.82
CA LYS A 396 -19.58 -16.42 -9.87
C LYS A 396 -18.79 -17.19 -10.91
N PHE A 397 -18.69 -16.63 -12.12
CA PHE A 397 -17.90 -17.20 -13.19
C PHE A 397 -16.42 -17.33 -12.80
N ALA A 398 -15.81 -16.27 -12.28
CA ALA A 398 -14.41 -16.26 -11.86
C ALA A 398 -14.09 -17.34 -10.81
N VAL A 399 -14.96 -17.49 -9.80
CA VAL A 399 -14.79 -18.49 -8.74
C VAL A 399 -14.96 -19.92 -9.28
N ASP A 400 -15.96 -20.17 -10.12
CA ASP A 400 -16.15 -21.49 -10.75
C ASP A 400 -14.96 -21.85 -11.64
N TRP A 401 -14.52 -20.92 -12.48
CA TRP A 401 -13.36 -21.10 -13.33
C TRP A 401 -12.12 -21.40 -12.49
N GLY A 402 -11.86 -20.61 -11.44
CA GLY A 402 -10.69 -20.79 -10.60
C GLY A 402 -10.69 -22.13 -9.86
N ASN A 403 -11.85 -22.59 -9.40
CA ASN A 403 -11.97 -23.87 -8.68
C ASN A 403 -11.77 -25.08 -9.61
N ASN A 404 -12.06 -24.91 -10.90
CA ASN A 404 -11.76 -25.88 -11.96
C ASN A 404 -10.31 -25.77 -12.48
N HIS A 405 -9.64 -24.62 -12.30
CA HIS A 405 -8.27 -24.35 -12.77
C HIS A 405 -7.34 -23.94 -11.62
N LYS A 406 -7.37 -24.70 -10.52
CA LYS A 406 -6.74 -24.37 -9.24
C LYS A 406 -5.29 -23.89 -9.34
N GLN A 407 -4.46 -24.59 -10.12
CA GLN A 407 -3.04 -24.23 -10.29
C GLN A 407 -2.88 -22.86 -10.95
N ARG A 408 -3.66 -22.58 -12.00
CA ARG A 408 -3.60 -21.29 -12.71
C ARG A 408 -4.16 -20.15 -11.87
N ALA A 409 -5.27 -20.38 -11.17
CA ALA A 409 -5.82 -19.40 -10.24
C ALA A 409 -4.82 -19.03 -9.13
N HIS A 410 -4.23 -20.05 -8.49
CA HIS A 410 -3.19 -19.85 -7.48
C HIS A 410 -1.99 -19.07 -8.04
N GLN A 411 -1.53 -19.38 -9.26
CA GLN A 411 -0.43 -18.67 -9.89
C GLN A 411 -0.71 -17.17 -10.05
N ILE A 412 -1.92 -16.78 -10.46
CA ILE A 412 -2.31 -15.36 -10.56
C ILE A 412 -2.21 -14.67 -9.19
N GLY A 413 -2.76 -15.29 -8.15
CA GLY A 413 -2.69 -14.75 -6.79
C GLY A 413 -1.26 -14.67 -6.24
N LYS A 414 -0.44 -15.68 -6.54
CA LYS A 414 0.96 -15.74 -6.11
C LYS A 414 1.82 -14.66 -6.77
N VAL A 415 1.69 -14.47 -8.09
CA VAL A 415 2.39 -13.42 -8.83
C VAL A 415 2.00 -12.02 -8.33
N ALA A 416 0.72 -11.82 -7.99
CA ALA A 416 0.25 -10.57 -7.38
C ALA A 416 0.91 -10.29 -6.02
N SER A 417 0.95 -11.32 -5.17
CA SER A 417 1.52 -11.25 -3.83
C SER A 417 3.03 -10.99 -3.89
N ASP A 418 3.74 -11.68 -4.79
CA ASP A 418 5.17 -11.47 -5.02
C ASP A 418 5.46 -10.04 -5.50
N PHE A 419 4.67 -9.51 -6.45
CA PHE A 419 4.76 -8.11 -6.85
C PHE A 419 4.62 -7.15 -5.66
N ILE A 420 3.62 -7.35 -4.78
CA ILE A 420 3.46 -6.49 -3.60
C ILE A 420 4.63 -6.63 -2.60
N GLN A 421 5.08 -7.86 -2.36
CA GLN A 421 6.16 -8.16 -1.42
C GLN A 421 7.52 -7.64 -1.88
N GLU A 422 7.78 -7.67 -3.18
CA GLU A 422 9.10 -7.39 -3.74
C GLU A 422 9.19 -5.99 -4.33
N GLU A 423 8.14 -5.51 -4.99
CA GLU A 423 8.13 -4.26 -5.75
C GLU A 423 7.38 -3.11 -5.04
N VAL A 424 6.55 -3.40 -4.04
CA VAL A 424 5.81 -2.37 -3.25
C VAL A 424 6.28 -2.32 -1.79
N LYS A 425 7.49 -2.80 -1.51
CA LYS A 425 8.15 -2.67 -0.18
C LYS A 425 8.63 -1.24 0.08
N MET A 426 8.84 -0.88 1.35
CA MET A 426 9.19 0.50 1.75
C MET A 426 10.44 1.06 1.06
N ASP A 427 11.41 0.24 0.69
CA ASP A 427 12.57 0.73 -0.09
C ASP A 427 12.12 1.36 -1.41
N TYR A 428 11.25 0.69 -2.17
CA TYR A 428 10.72 1.23 -3.42
C TYR A 428 9.64 2.30 -3.21
N VAL A 429 8.90 2.29 -2.09
CA VAL A 429 8.01 3.41 -1.76
C VAL A 429 8.81 4.71 -1.59
N TYR A 430 9.92 4.66 -0.84
CA TYR A 430 10.78 5.82 -0.68
C TYR A 430 11.50 6.21 -1.97
N ASP A 431 11.96 5.24 -2.78
CA ASP A 431 12.59 5.54 -4.06
C ASP A 431 11.59 6.16 -5.04
N TYR A 432 10.33 5.73 -5.03
CA TYR A 432 9.27 6.33 -5.84
C TYR A 432 9.06 7.79 -5.43
N MET A 433 8.89 8.05 -4.13
CA MET A 433 8.77 9.43 -3.62
C MET A 433 10.00 10.27 -3.98
N PHE A 434 11.20 9.71 -3.87
CA PHE A 434 12.45 10.37 -4.23
C PHE A 434 12.43 10.82 -5.70
N HIS A 435 12.14 9.90 -6.63
CA HIS A 435 12.14 10.17 -8.07
C HIS A 435 11.03 11.11 -8.48
N LEU A 436 9.84 10.95 -7.89
CA LEU A 436 8.71 11.84 -8.13
C LEU A 436 9.05 13.28 -7.73
N LEU A 437 9.50 13.49 -6.49
CA LEU A 437 9.82 14.82 -5.99
C LEU A 437 11.03 15.46 -6.71
N ASN A 438 12.06 14.68 -7.03
CA ASN A 438 13.19 15.17 -7.82
C ASN A 438 12.78 15.57 -9.25
N SER A 439 11.94 14.76 -9.89
CA SER A 439 11.46 15.04 -11.25
C SER A 439 10.53 16.24 -11.27
N TYR A 440 9.64 16.34 -10.28
CA TYR A 440 8.77 17.49 -10.07
C TYR A 440 9.55 18.79 -9.85
N ALA A 441 10.56 18.79 -8.96
CA ALA A 441 11.37 19.98 -8.68
C ALA A 441 12.14 20.50 -9.91
N LYS A 442 12.57 19.62 -10.82
CA LYS A 442 13.24 20.01 -12.07
C LYS A 442 12.35 20.80 -13.02
N LEU A 443 11.03 20.76 -12.84
CA LEU A 443 10.08 21.46 -13.70
C LEU A 443 9.89 22.93 -13.28
N PHE A 444 10.42 23.35 -12.13
CA PHE A 444 10.22 24.70 -11.61
C PHE A 444 10.91 25.76 -12.47
N ARG A 445 10.16 26.83 -12.77
CA ARG A 445 10.63 28.04 -13.47
C ARG A 445 10.94 29.19 -12.51
N TYR A 446 10.98 28.91 -11.22
CA TYR A 446 11.25 29.84 -10.14
C TYR A 446 12.01 29.11 -9.02
N LYS A 447 12.55 29.85 -8.06
CA LYS A 447 13.18 29.27 -6.87
C LYS A 447 12.16 29.25 -5.72
N PRO A 448 11.83 28.09 -5.16
CA PRO A 448 10.99 28.00 -3.97
C PRO A 448 11.54 28.86 -2.84
N SER A 449 10.64 29.44 -2.06
CA SER A 449 10.99 30.26 -0.91
C SER A 449 10.05 29.97 0.25
N LYS A 450 10.50 30.22 1.47
CA LYS A 450 9.70 29.96 2.67
C LYS A 450 8.53 30.95 2.70
N SER A 451 7.29 30.45 2.75
CA SER A 451 6.11 31.31 2.95
C SER A 451 6.09 31.89 4.37
N ALA A 452 5.49 33.07 4.55
CA ALA A 452 5.50 33.78 5.83
C ALA A 452 4.87 32.98 6.98
N ASN A 453 3.85 32.17 6.67
CA ASN A 453 3.11 31.37 7.65
C ASN A 453 3.71 29.96 7.84
N ALA A 454 4.77 29.61 7.12
CA ALA A 454 5.33 28.27 7.18
C ALA A 454 6.12 28.02 8.48
N THR A 455 5.77 26.95 9.20
CA THR A 455 6.50 26.46 10.38
C THR A 455 7.52 25.41 9.97
N GLU A 456 8.66 25.33 10.67
CA GLU A 456 9.67 24.30 10.39
C GLU A 456 9.18 22.93 10.89
N LEU A 457 9.40 21.88 10.09
CA LEU A 457 9.08 20.51 10.43
C LEU A 457 10.34 19.68 10.71
N CYS A 458 10.28 18.88 11.75
CA CYS A 458 11.22 17.80 12.04
C CYS A 458 10.49 16.63 12.71
N VAL A 459 11.18 15.50 12.90
CA VAL A 459 10.55 14.35 13.55
C VAL A 459 10.16 14.65 14.99
N GLU A 460 10.96 15.47 15.69
CA GLU A 460 10.66 15.96 17.03
C GLU A 460 9.38 16.79 17.06
N SER A 461 9.17 17.68 16.07
CA SER A 461 7.99 18.55 16.01
C SER A 461 6.68 17.81 15.82
N MET A 462 6.72 16.53 15.43
CA MET A 462 5.53 15.68 15.28
C MET A 462 5.43 14.64 16.40
N VAL A 463 6.49 13.87 16.65
CA VAL A 463 6.45 12.71 17.57
C VAL A 463 6.38 13.12 19.03
N CYS A 464 6.95 14.26 19.40
CA CYS A 464 7.02 14.66 20.81
C CYS A 464 5.65 15.04 21.36
N GLU A 465 4.77 15.59 20.52
CA GLU A 465 3.38 15.91 20.85
C GLU A 465 2.41 14.77 20.52
N ALA A 466 2.82 13.78 19.73
CA ALA A 466 1.99 12.63 19.41
C ALA A 466 1.76 11.71 20.62
N GLU A 467 0.56 11.13 20.68
CA GLU A 467 0.11 10.19 21.70
C GLU A 467 -0.49 8.91 21.08
N GLY A 468 -0.71 7.89 21.92
CA GLY A 468 -1.41 6.66 21.55
C GLY A 468 -0.87 5.96 20.30
N SER A 469 -1.79 5.45 19.47
CA SER A 469 -1.46 4.74 18.23
C SER A 469 -0.73 5.63 17.21
N VAL A 470 -0.99 6.93 17.18
CA VAL A 470 -0.27 7.87 16.29
C VAL A 470 1.21 7.86 16.63
N LYS A 471 1.56 8.09 17.91
CA LYS A 471 2.96 8.06 18.37
C LYS A 471 3.60 6.70 18.10
N LYS A 472 2.88 5.62 18.41
CA LYS A 472 3.37 4.25 18.20
C LYS A 472 3.75 4.02 16.75
N PHE A 473 2.86 4.31 15.80
CA PHE A 473 3.11 4.05 14.38
C PHE A 473 4.18 4.99 13.80
N MET A 474 4.28 6.23 14.26
CA MET A 474 5.42 7.09 13.94
C MET A 474 6.74 6.45 14.41
N MET A 475 6.81 6.00 15.66
CA MET A 475 8.03 5.38 16.21
C MET A 475 8.40 4.07 15.52
N GLU A 476 7.41 3.26 15.15
CA GLU A 476 7.59 2.03 14.39
C GLU A 476 8.10 2.29 12.96
N SER A 477 7.63 3.36 12.31
CA SER A 477 8.02 3.72 10.94
C SER A 477 9.19 4.71 10.85
N LEU A 478 9.79 5.09 11.98
CA LEU A 478 10.90 6.04 12.05
C LEU A 478 12.14 5.51 11.31
N VAL A 479 12.64 6.27 10.34
CA VAL A 479 13.93 6.00 9.68
C VAL A 479 15.06 6.38 10.62
N LYS A 480 15.77 5.38 11.14
CA LYS A 480 16.84 5.53 12.15
C LYS A 480 18.22 5.78 11.54
N VAL A 481 18.45 5.29 10.33
CA VAL A 481 19.72 5.37 9.61
C VAL A 481 19.42 5.76 8.15
N PRO A 482 20.25 6.61 7.51
CA PRO A 482 20.09 6.91 6.10
C PRO A 482 20.26 5.67 5.23
N ALA A 483 19.77 5.71 3.99
CA ALA A 483 19.97 4.63 3.03
C ALA A 483 21.45 4.42 2.73
N ASN A 484 21.82 3.17 2.47
CA ASN A 484 23.21 2.80 2.22
C ASN A 484 23.67 3.05 0.78
N THR A 485 22.70 3.00 -0.14
CA THR A 485 22.85 3.15 -1.58
C THR A 485 21.98 4.31 -2.03
N ASP A 486 22.29 4.84 -3.21
CA ASP A 486 21.36 5.71 -3.90
C ASP A 486 20.03 4.99 -4.19
N PRO A 487 18.93 5.74 -4.36
CA PRO A 487 17.67 5.19 -4.86
C PRO A 487 17.89 4.37 -6.13
N CYS A 488 17.05 3.36 -6.36
CA CYS A 488 17.09 2.55 -7.58
C CYS A 488 17.16 3.42 -8.85
N THR A 489 17.75 2.89 -9.92
CA THR A 489 17.84 3.61 -11.19
C THR A 489 16.47 3.64 -11.86
N MET A 490 15.91 4.84 -12.06
CA MET A 490 14.60 5.02 -12.68
C MET A 490 14.64 4.61 -14.17
N PRO A 491 13.72 3.76 -14.64
CA PRO A 491 13.60 3.42 -16.05
C PRO A 491 13.25 4.64 -16.91
N ALA A 492 13.62 4.58 -18.19
CA ALA A 492 13.24 5.59 -19.17
C ALA A 492 11.71 5.69 -19.32
N PRO A 493 11.17 6.84 -19.78
CA PRO A 493 9.76 6.97 -20.13
C PRO A 493 9.30 5.88 -21.10
N PHE A 494 8.00 5.62 -21.19
CA PHE A 494 7.49 4.81 -22.28
C PHE A 494 7.70 5.53 -23.61
N ASP A 495 8.32 4.84 -24.58
CA ASP A 495 8.12 5.24 -25.97
C ASP A 495 6.66 4.98 -26.36
N PRO A 496 6.07 5.76 -27.30
CA PRO A 496 4.65 5.63 -27.63
C PRO A 496 4.23 4.20 -28.05
N PRO A 497 5.01 3.46 -28.88
CA PRO A 497 4.70 2.06 -29.18
C PRO A 497 4.65 1.15 -27.95
N THR A 498 5.63 1.24 -27.03
CA THR A 498 5.64 0.42 -25.81
C THR A 498 4.48 0.77 -24.88
N LEU A 499 4.14 2.07 -24.74
CA LEU A 499 2.97 2.49 -23.95
C LEU A 499 1.69 1.89 -24.53
N TYR A 500 1.50 2.03 -25.85
CA TYR A 500 0.34 1.49 -26.55
C TYR A 500 0.24 -0.03 -26.39
N ALA A 501 1.34 -0.77 -26.59
CA ALA A 501 1.38 -2.22 -26.40
C ALA A 501 1.04 -2.63 -24.96
N THR A 502 1.50 -1.86 -23.96
CA THR A 502 1.19 -2.10 -22.55
C THR A 502 -0.31 -1.96 -22.27
N LEU A 503 -0.92 -0.88 -22.76
CA LEU A 503 -2.36 -0.63 -22.61
C LEU A 503 -3.19 -1.68 -23.37
N GLN A 504 -2.81 -1.97 -24.60
CA GLN A 504 -3.49 -2.96 -25.44
C GLN A 504 -3.44 -4.36 -24.81
N ARG A 505 -2.31 -4.76 -24.22
CA ARG A 505 -2.20 -6.05 -23.50
C ARG A 505 -3.22 -6.14 -22.36
N LYS A 506 -3.43 -5.06 -21.59
CA LYS A 506 -4.41 -5.06 -20.50
C LYS A 506 -5.83 -5.21 -21.05
N GLU A 507 -6.17 -4.42 -22.07
CA GLU A 507 -7.48 -4.44 -22.70
C GLU A 507 -7.80 -5.82 -23.31
N SER A 508 -6.85 -6.40 -24.05
CA SER A 508 -7.01 -7.73 -24.64
C SER A 508 -7.19 -8.85 -23.60
N SER A 509 -6.48 -8.77 -22.46
CA SER A 509 -6.71 -9.72 -21.34
C SER A 509 -8.11 -9.61 -20.75
N ILE A 510 -8.66 -8.39 -20.64
CA ILE A 510 -10.03 -8.17 -20.14
C ILE A 510 -11.05 -8.75 -21.14
N GLN A 511 -10.93 -8.38 -22.41
CA GLN A 511 -11.83 -8.87 -23.47
C GLN A 511 -11.83 -10.40 -23.59
N GLN A 512 -10.67 -11.04 -23.39
CA GLN A 512 -10.57 -12.50 -23.36
C GLN A 512 -11.40 -13.12 -22.21
N VAL A 513 -11.30 -12.56 -20.99
CA VAL A 513 -12.09 -13.02 -19.84
C VAL A 513 -13.58 -12.79 -20.08
N GLU A 514 -13.97 -11.64 -20.63
CA GLU A 514 -15.37 -11.34 -20.97
C GLU A 514 -15.93 -12.32 -22.00
N SER A 515 -15.12 -12.74 -22.98
CA SER A 515 -15.50 -13.77 -23.94
C SER A 515 -15.70 -15.13 -23.28
N TRP A 516 -14.85 -15.52 -22.32
CA TRP A 516 -15.05 -16.77 -21.58
C TRP A 516 -16.28 -16.72 -20.68
N GLU A 517 -16.52 -15.58 -20.04
CA GLU A 517 -17.69 -15.34 -19.18
C GLU A 517 -18.98 -15.47 -19.99
N LYS A 518 -19.03 -14.86 -21.18
CA LYS A 518 -20.18 -14.97 -22.09
C LYS A 518 -20.47 -16.43 -22.45
N SER A 519 -19.46 -17.17 -22.91
CA SER A 519 -19.61 -18.59 -23.25
C SER A 519 -20.07 -19.45 -22.06
N TYR A 520 -19.62 -19.12 -20.84
CA TYR A 520 -20.03 -19.84 -19.64
C TYR A 520 -21.54 -19.66 -19.34
N TRP A 521 -22.08 -18.45 -19.53
CA TRP A 521 -23.50 -18.18 -19.31
C TRP A 521 -24.38 -18.64 -20.47
N ASP A 522 -23.90 -18.63 -21.72
CA ASP A 522 -24.64 -19.13 -22.89
C ASP A 522 -24.90 -20.66 -22.82
N ILE A 523 -24.04 -21.41 -22.10
CA ILE A 523 -24.16 -22.87 -21.94
C ILE A 523 -25.00 -23.25 -20.71
N LYS A 524 -25.18 -22.33 -19.75
CA LYS A 524 -26.01 -22.59 -18.57
C LYS A 524 -27.48 -22.30 -18.87
N PRO A 525 -28.38 -23.28 -18.70
CA PRO A 525 -29.81 -23.10 -18.96
C PRO A 525 -30.47 -22.10 -18.02
#